data_AF-A0A3B8X5V8-F1
#
_entry.id   AF-A0A3B8X5V8-F1
#
_cell.length_a   1.000
_cell.length_b   1.000
_cell.length_c   1.000
_cell.angle_alpha   90.00
_cell.angle_beta   90.00
_cell.angle_gamma   90.00
#
_symmetry.space_group_name_H-M   'P 1'
#
loop_
_entity.id
_entity.type
_entity.pdbx_description
1 polymer ?
#
loop_
_entity_poly.entity_id
_entity_poly.type
_entity_poly.pdbx_seq_one_letter_code
_entity_poly.pdbx_strand_id
1 'polypeptide(L)'
;TGVKITALCPTVVPTNIVENGRLPERRRDFARSAMTRYALTNADQVARQTLSALDRGELYMLPQIDGRLAWRLKRLTPRLYARAIGEAYRMLAD
;
A
#
# COMPACT_ATOMS: atom_id res chain seq x y z
N THR A 1 4.59 9.87 -28.46
CA THR A 1 4.86 10.70 -27.26
C THR A 1 5.98 10.03 -26.47
N GLY A 2 6.97 10.78 -25.98
CA GLY A 2 8.18 10.23 -25.33
C GLY A 2 8.15 10.28 -23.79
N VAL A 3 6.96 10.30 -23.19
CA VAL A 3 6.79 10.47 -21.74
C VAL A 3 6.58 9.11 -21.07
N LYS A 4 7.38 8.80 -20.05
CA LYS A 4 7.23 7.61 -19.19
C LYS A 4 6.49 7.98 -17.91
N ILE A 5 5.60 7.11 -17.44
CA ILE A 5 4.79 7.32 -16.23
C ILE A 5 4.82 6.04 -15.39
N THR A 6 4.99 6.20 -14.08
CA THR A 6 4.92 5.12 -13.10
C THR A 6 4.02 5.54 -11.94
N ALA A 7 3.03 4.72 -11.62
CA ALA A 7 2.18 4.89 -10.45
C ALA A 7 2.80 4.15 -9.25
N LEU A 8 3.27 4.90 -8.26
CA LEU A 8 3.74 4.36 -6.98
C LEU A 8 2.55 4.08 -6.06
N CYS A 9 2.44 2.85 -5.57
CA CYS A 9 1.39 2.39 -4.65
C CYS A 9 2.02 1.71 -3.43
N PRO A 10 2.56 2.47 -2.47
CA PRO A 10 3.17 1.92 -1.28
C PRO A 10 2.09 1.48 -0.28
N THR A 11 2.39 0.45 0.51
CA THR A 11 1.64 0.20 1.75
C THR A 11 2.10 1.18 2.83
N VAL A 12 1.97 0.84 4.12
CA VAL A 12 2.35 1.73 5.20
C VAL A 12 3.87 1.95 5.18
N VAL A 13 4.30 3.22 5.06
CA VAL A 13 5.71 3.64 5.07
C VAL A 13 5.88 4.63 6.22
N PRO A 14 6.96 4.52 7.02
CA PRO A 14 7.19 5.40 8.16
C PRO A 14 7.49 6.81 7.64
N THR A 15 6.47 7.66 7.64
CA THR A 15 6.53 9.07 7.23
C THR A 15 5.62 9.89 8.15
N ASN A 16 5.69 11.21 8.05
CA ASN A 16 4.86 12.11 8.87
C ASN A 16 3.42 12.24 8.33
N ILE A 17 2.99 11.37 7.39
CA ILE A 17 1.69 11.50 6.71
C ILE A 17 0.50 11.21 7.62
N VAL A 18 0.66 10.38 8.64
CA VAL A 18 -0.41 10.09 9.62
C VAL A 18 -0.51 11.17 10.68
N GLU A 19 0.61 11.79 11.09
CA GLU A 19 0.59 12.88 12.06
C GLU A 19 -0.03 14.15 11.46
N ASN A 20 0.39 14.50 10.24
CA ASN A 20 -0.10 15.68 9.52
C ASN A 20 -1.37 15.43 8.70
N GLY A 21 -1.78 14.16 8.56
CA GLY A 21 -2.95 13.78 7.78
C GLY A 21 -4.26 14.10 8.51
N ARG A 22 -5.28 14.50 7.75
CA ARG A 22 -6.67 14.61 8.24
C ARG A 22 -7.28 13.22 8.44
N LEU A 23 -6.75 12.45 9.38
CA LEU A 23 -7.36 11.20 9.84
C LEU A 23 -8.28 11.49 11.03
N PRO A 24 -9.48 10.88 11.09
CA PRO A 24 -10.33 10.93 12.28
C PRO A 24 -9.54 10.43 13.50
N GLU A 25 -9.66 11.12 14.65
CA GLU A 25 -8.94 10.81 15.91
C GLU A 25 -8.85 9.31 16.21
N ARG A 26 -9.97 8.58 16.07
CA ARG A 26 -10.08 7.14 16.37
C ARG A 26 -9.20 6.23 15.51
N ARG A 27 -8.75 6.70 14.32
CA ARG A 27 -7.88 5.94 13.41
C ARG A 27 -6.41 6.36 13.48
N ARG A 28 -6.09 7.46 14.17
CA ARG A 28 -4.73 8.00 14.27
C ARG A 28 -3.81 7.08 15.08
N ASP A 29 -4.28 6.54 16.19
CA ASP A 29 -3.45 5.68 17.06
C ASP A 29 -3.14 4.32 16.42
N PHE A 30 -4.13 3.72 15.75
CA PHE A 30 -3.93 2.49 14.98
C PHE A 30 -2.99 2.72 13.80
N ALA A 31 -3.15 3.82 13.06
CA ALA A 31 -2.28 4.17 11.95
C ALA A 31 -0.84 4.47 12.39
N ARG A 32 -0.68 5.16 13.54
CA ARG A 32 0.63 5.40 14.16
C ARG A 32 1.30 4.07 14.54
N SER A 33 0.59 3.19 15.25
CA SER A 33 1.10 1.87 15.62
C SER A 33 1.43 1.03 14.39
N ALA A 34 0.58 1.07 13.35
CA ALA A 34 0.81 0.34 12.12
C ALA A 34 2.07 0.83 11.38
N MET A 35 2.31 2.15 11.33
CA MET A 35 3.54 2.71 10.77
C MET A 35 4.77 2.32 11.57
N THR A 36 4.70 2.29 12.90
CA THR A 36 5.88 1.95 13.72
C THR A 36 6.18 0.46 13.71
N ARG A 37 5.16 -0.41 13.64
CA ARG A 37 5.31 -1.88 13.78
C ARG A 37 5.39 -2.62 12.44
N TYR A 38 4.81 -2.09 11.36
CA TYR A 38 4.76 -2.72 10.04
C TYR A 38 5.51 -1.94 8.96
N ALA A 39 6.31 -0.94 9.33
CA ALA A 39 7.30 -0.33 8.44
C ALA A 39 8.39 -1.34 8.08
N LEU A 40 8.07 -2.30 7.22
CA LEU A 40 9.01 -3.26 6.64
C LEU A 40 9.91 -2.60 5.57
N THR A 41 9.86 -1.27 5.41
CA THR A 41 10.67 -0.53 4.44
C THR A 41 10.93 0.91 4.89
N ASN A 42 12.07 1.46 4.47
CA ASN A 42 12.43 2.87 4.68
C ASN A 42 11.91 3.73 3.48
N ALA A 43 11.46 4.95 3.75
CA ALA A 43 11.06 5.92 2.73
C ALA A 43 12.13 6.14 1.64
N ASP A 44 13.41 6.23 2.02
CA ASP A 44 14.51 6.38 1.05
C ASP A 44 14.63 5.18 0.11
N GLN A 45 14.39 3.98 0.64
CA GLN A 45 14.43 2.76 -0.15
C GLN A 45 13.28 2.73 -1.16
N VAL A 46 12.07 3.12 -0.72
CA VAL A 46 10.88 3.25 -1.59
C VAL A 46 11.13 4.27 -2.71
N ALA A 47 11.74 5.42 -2.38
CA ALA A 47 12.07 6.45 -3.37
C ALA A 47 13.04 5.93 -4.44
N ARG A 48 14.15 5.32 -4.02
CA ARG A 48 15.14 4.74 -4.97
C ARG A 48 14.50 3.67 -5.86
N GLN A 49 13.74 2.75 -5.26
CA GLN A 49 13.06 1.69 -6.00
C GLN A 49 12.06 2.25 -7.03
N THR A 50 11.35 3.32 -6.68
CA THR A 50 10.39 3.98 -7.57
C THR A 50 11.08 4.63 -8.76
N LEU A 51 12.16 5.35 -8.53
CA LEU A 51 12.94 5.97 -9.61
C LEU A 51 13.50 4.90 -10.56
N SER A 52 14.06 3.82 -10.03
CA SER A 52 14.54 2.71 -10.86
C SER A 52 13.42 2.04 -11.67
N ALA A 53 12.21 1.94 -11.12
CA ALA A 53 11.05 1.41 -11.85
C ALA A 53 10.60 2.36 -12.99
N LEU A 54 10.65 3.67 -12.76
CA LEU A 54 10.39 4.68 -13.77
C LEU A 54 11.40 4.63 -14.92
N ASP A 55 12.68 4.47 -14.61
CA ASP A 55 13.74 4.33 -15.63
C ASP A 55 13.47 3.10 -16.52
N ARG A 56 13.04 2.00 -15.91
CA ARG A 56 12.63 0.75 -16.60
C ARG A 56 11.30 0.85 -17.34
N GLY A 57 10.52 1.92 -17.15
CA GLY A 57 9.20 2.09 -17.78
C GLY A 57 8.12 1.20 -17.20
N GLU A 58 8.23 0.80 -15.93
CA GLU A 58 7.19 0.04 -15.25
C GLU A 58 6.01 0.93 -14.88
N LEU A 59 4.80 0.58 -15.34
CA LEU A 59 3.61 1.40 -15.08
C LEU A 59 3.17 1.37 -13.60
N TYR A 60 3.36 0.26 -12.90
CA TYR A 60 2.91 0.09 -11.51
C TYR A 60 4.08 -0.32 -10.63
N MET A 61 4.37 0.50 -9.62
CA MET A 61 5.38 0.20 -8.62
C MET A 61 4.75 -0.02 -7.24
N LEU A 62 4.76 -1.28 -6.81
CA LEU A 62 4.39 -1.70 -5.46
C LEU A 62 5.70 -2.08 -4.75
N PRO A 63 6.16 -1.36 -3.73
CA PRO A 63 7.43 -1.68 -3.05
C PRO A 63 7.31 -2.96 -2.23
N GLN A 64 6.29 -3.03 -1.38
CA GLN A 64 6.11 -4.09 -0.40
C GLN A 64 5.46 -5.35 -0.99
N ILE A 65 5.85 -6.53 -0.48
CA ILE A 65 5.42 -7.85 -0.99
C ILE A 65 3.93 -8.08 -0.77
N ASP A 66 3.42 -7.69 0.39
CA ASP A 66 2.00 -7.75 0.77
C ASP A 66 1.13 -6.98 -0.24
N GLY A 67 1.50 -5.74 -0.58
CA GLY A 67 0.81 -4.93 -1.59
C GLY A 67 0.81 -5.61 -2.96
N ARG A 68 1.95 -6.19 -3.36
CA ARG A 68 2.09 -6.90 -4.64
C ARG A 68 1.22 -8.15 -4.69
N LEU A 69 1.17 -8.93 -3.61
CA LEU A 69 0.35 -10.12 -3.51
C LEU A 69 -1.14 -9.75 -3.51
N ALA A 70 -1.55 -8.76 -2.72
CA ALA A 70 -2.92 -8.27 -2.70
C ALA A 70 -3.35 -7.76 -4.09
N TRP A 71 -2.48 -7.03 -4.79
CA TRP A 71 -2.72 -6.56 -6.15
C TRP A 71 -2.90 -7.73 -7.14
N ARG A 72 -2.04 -8.75 -7.06
CA ARG A 72 -2.16 -9.97 -7.88
C ARG A 72 -3.44 -10.73 -7.58
N LEU A 73 -3.80 -10.93 -6.31
CA LEU A 73 -5.04 -11.61 -5.92
C LEU A 73 -6.29 -10.89 -6.46
N LYS A 74 -6.32 -9.56 -6.36
CA LYS A 74 -7.39 -8.72 -6.93
C LYS A 74 -7.49 -8.88 -8.45
N ARG A 75 -6.35 -8.93 -9.15
CA ARG A 75 -6.29 -9.07 -10.62
C ARG A 75 -6.67 -10.47 -11.10
N LEU A 76 -6.20 -11.51 -10.41
CA LEU A 76 -6.37 -12.90 -10.84
C LEU A 76 -7.70 -13.50 -10.39
N THR A 77 -8.19 -13.11 -9.21
CA THR A 77 -9.36 -13.74 -8.57
C THR A 77 -10.31 -12.70 -7.94
N PRO A 78 -10.83 -11.72 -8.70
CA PRO A 78 -11.55 -10.57 -8.15
C PRO A 78 -12.79 -10.97 -7.34
N ARG A 79 -13.54 -11.98 -7.79
CA ARG A 79 -14.75 -12.48 -7.09
C ARG A 79 -14.40 -13.13 -5.76
N LEU A 80 -13.36 -13.97 -5.73
CA LEU A 80 -12.93 -14.64 -4.50
C LEU A 80 -12.41 -13.61 -3.49
N TYR A 81 -11.59 -12.66 -3.96
CA TYR A 81 -11.09 -11.58 -3.12
C TYR A 81 -12.24 -10.77 -2.49
N ALA A 82 -13.23 -10.36 -3.29
CA ALA A 82 -14.38 -9.60 -2.79
C ALA A 82 -15.21 -10.39 -1.77
N ARG A 83 -15.45 -11.69 -2.02
CA ARG A 83 -16.18 -12.56 -1.07
C ARG A 83 -15.42 -12.75 0.22
N ALA A 84 -14.13 -13.10 0.16
CA ALA A 84 -13.31 -13.33 1.34
C ALA A 84 -13.25 -12.09 2.25
N ILE A 85 -13.03 -10.92 1.66
CA ILE A 85 -13.02 -9.65 2.42
C ILE A 85 -14.42 -9.34 2.98
N GLY A 86 -15.49 -9.58 2.20
CA GLY A 86 -16.87 -9.40 2.67
C GLY A 86 -17.23 -10.28 3.87
N GLU A 87 -16.84 -11.55 3.86
CA GLU A 87 -17.04 -12.45 5.01
C GLU A 87 -16.22 -12.00 6.22
N ALA A 88 -14.95 -11.64 6.02
CA ALA A 88 -14.10 -11.15 7.11
C ALA A 88 -14.69 -9.92 7.80
N TYR A 89 -15.28 -8.98 7.03
CA TYR A 89 -15.96 -7.83 7.60
C TYR A 89 -17.20 -8.20 8.42
N ARG A 90 -17.96 -9.22 7.99
CA ARG A 90 -19.11 -9.71 8.77
C ARG A 90 -18.63 -10.29 10.11
N MET A 91 -17.64 -11.16 10.08
CA MET A 91 -17.11 -11.81 11.29
C MET A 91 -16.46 -10.84 12.29
N LEU A 92 -16.00 -9.67 11.83
CA LEU A 92 -15.40 -8.64 12.69
C LEU A 92 -16.40 -7.59 13.19
N ALA A 93 -17.60 -7.56 12.59
CA ALA A 93 -18.68 -6.66 13.00
C ALA A 93 -19.59 -7.28 14.06
N ASP A 94 -19.58 -8.61 14.17
CA ASP A 94 -20.14 -9.41 15.27
C ASP A 94 -19.15 -9.49 16.45
#